data_AF-A0A2V7ELS5-F1
#
_entry.id   AF-A0A2V7ELS5-F1
#
_cell.length_a   1.000
_cell.length_b   1.000
_cell.length_c   1.000
_cell.angle_alpha   90.00
_cell.angle_beta   90.00
_cell.angle_gamma   90.00
#
_symmetry.space_group_name_H-M   'P 1'
#
loop_
_entity.id
_entity.type
_entity.pdbx_description
1 polymer ?
#
loop_
_entity_poly.entity_id
_entity_poly.type
_entity_poly.pdbx_seq_one_letter_code
_entity_poly.pdbx_strand_id
1 'polypeptide(L)'
;MWLSSLVVGYATIVWMIGQPVVELMRASWRDRALVASQPQALAILWGVLIISGLFLLAFFTVHFGGFHYGHSQFLISFFPIDAGAGAGRANWAGTSTYLEVARRYWPFLPSAFLAHRAAFLRKPLSLDRDLSIKSLGGSNKLSSLFSEPYRNVFRMHLLIFFFFFAHFARLENFAVYTVVYAVYFFPWRLVRRPATRAASVSFQ
;
A
#
# COMPACT_ATOMS: atom_id res chain seq x y z
N MET A 1 13.34 -12.51 -12.07
CA MET A 1 11.96 -12.24 -11.61
C MET A 1 11.97 -11.65 -10.20
N TRP A 2 12.45 -12.37 -9.17
CA TRP A 2 12.46 -11.88 -7.77
C TRP A 2 13.21 -10.55 -7.55
N LEU A 3 14.43 -10.39 -8.08
CA LEU A 3 15.20 -9.15 -7.94
C LEU A 3 14.46 -7.96 -8.58
N SER A 4 13.91 -8.17 -9.77
CA SER A 4 13.14 -7.15 -10.49
C SER A 4 11.87 -6.76 -9.75
N SER A 5 11.12 -7.72 -9.19
CA SER A 5 9.91 -7.42 -8.40
C SER A 5 10.24 -6.67 -7.13
N LEU A 6 11.33 -7.04 -6.45
CA LEU A 6 11.81 -6.34 -5.25
C LEU A 6 12.17 -4.89 -5.57
N VAL A 7 13.06 -4.68 -6.54
CA VAL A 7 13.60 -3.34 -6.85
C VAL A 7 12.52 -2.44 -7.46
N VAL A 8 11.83 -2.90 -8.50
CA VAL A 8 10.82 -2.09 -9.20
C VAL A 8 9.58 -1.90 -8.33
N GLY A 9 9.17 -2.92 -7.57
CA GLY A 9 8.07 -2.82 -6.63
C GLY A 9 8.35 -1.83 -5.50
N TYR A 10 9.53 -1.91 -4.89
CA TYR A 10 9.93 -0.96 -3.85
C TYR A 10 10.08 0.47 -4.39
N ALA A 11 10.68 0.64 -5.57
CA ALA A 11 10.75 1.93 -6.25
C ALA A 11 9.35 2.52 -6.51
N THR A 12 8.37 1.67 -6.85
CA THR A 12 6.97 2.10 -7.04
C THR A 12 6.34 2.56 -5.72
N ILE A 13 6.61 1.89 -4.60
CA ILE A 13 6.14 2.30 -3.27
C ILE A 13 6.68 3.69 -2.92
N VAL A 14 8.00 3.87 -3.04
CA VAL A 14 8.66 5.16 -2.78
C VAL A 14 8.10 6.24 -3.70
N TRP A 15 7.93 5.93 -4.99
CA TRP A 15 7.35 6.84 -5.95
C TRP A 15 5.94 7.28 -5.55
N MET A 16 5.05 6.33 -5.25
CA MET A 16 3.65 6.61 -4.89
C MET A 16 3.53 7.43 -3.61
N ILE A 17 4.39 7.20 -2.61
CA ILE A 17 4.44 8.00 -1.37
C ILE A 17 4.99 9.40 -1.64
N GLY A 18 5.97 9.52 -2.55
CA GLY A 18 6.58 10.80 -2.91
C GLY A 18 5.74 11.68 -3.84
N GLN A 19 4.83 11.12 -4.64
CA GLN A 19 4.02 11.87 -5.61
C GLN A 19 3.23 13.04 -4.97
N PRO A 20 2.46 12.85 -3.89
CA PRO A 20 1.71 13.93 -3.26
C PRO A 20 2.60 15.07 -2.75
N VAL A 21 3.81 14.74 -2.28
CA VAL A 21 4.79 15.73 -1.82
C VAL A 21 5.22 16.61 -2.99
N VAL A 22 5.61 15.99 -4.12
CA VAL A 22 6.02 16.73 -5.33
C VAL A 22 4.88 17.57 -5.89
N GLU A 23 3.65 17.04 -5.90
CA GLU A 23 2.47 17.78 -6.34
C GLU A 23 2.18 18.98 -5.43
N LEU A 24 2.25 18.81 -4.10
CA LEU A 24 2.06 19.90 -3.15
C LEU A 24 3.15 20.97 -3.28
N MET A 25 4.42 20.59 -3.46
CA MET A 25 5.51 21.55 -3.68
C MET A 25 5.27 22.37 -4.96
N ARG A 26 4.88 21.70 -6.06
CA ARG A 26 4.59 22.37 -7.33
C ARG A 26 3.38 23.29 -7.21
N ALA A 27 2.32 22.87 -6.53
CA ALA A 27 1.13 23.70 -6.28
C ALA A 27 1.48 24.91 -5.40
N SER A 28 2.23 24.69 -4.32
CA SER A 28 2.64 25.76 -3.40
C SER A 28 3.50 26.82 -4.08
N TRP A 29 4.35 26.41 -5.01
CA TRP A 29 5.15 27.32 -5.81
C TRP A 29 4.32 28.14 -6.80
N ARG A 30 3.38 27.49 -7.51
CA ARG A 30 2.50 28.14 -8.50
C ARG A 30 1.56 29.14 -7.86
N ASP A 31 0.97 28.78 -6.72
CA ASP A 31 -0.07 29.56 -6.04
C ASP A 31 0.46 30.28 -4.79
N ARG A 32 1.73 30.70 -4.80
CA ARG A 32 2.44 31.27 -3.64
C ARG A 32 1.70 32.43 -2.95
N ALA A 33 0.96 33.24 -3.72
CA ALA A 33 0.19 34.37 -3.19
C ALA A 33 -1.04 33.92 -2.37
N LEU A 34 -1.72 32.85 -2.81
CA LEU A 34 -2.83 32.24 -2.08
C LEU A 34 -2.32 31.48 -0.85
N VAL A 35 -1.21 30.78 -0.99
CA VAL A 35 -0.58 30.02 0.10
C VAL A 35 -0.13 30.94 1.24
N ALA A 36 0.43 32.12 0.91
CA ALA A 36 0.82 33.13 1.91
C ALA A 36 -0.36 33.61 2.77
N SER A 37 -1.59 33.56 2.23
CA SER A 37 -2.80 33.95 2.97
C SER A 37 -3.28 32.89 3.98
N GLN A 38 -2.80 31.63 3.88
CA GLN A 38 -3.25 30.53 4.72
C GLN A 38 -2.09 29.61 5.18
N PRO A 39 -1.11 30.14 5.94
CA PRO A 39 0.07 29.39 6.35
C PRO A 39 -0.26 28.21 7.27
N GLN A 40 -1.30 28.33 8.11
CA GLN A 40 -1.71 27.30 9.04
C GLN A 40 -2.26 26.05 8.32
N ALA A 41 -3.10 26.23 7.30
CA ALA A 41 -3.65 25.13 6.50
C ALA A 41 -2.55 24.36 5.77
N LEU A 42 -1.57 25.09 5.22
CA LEU A 42 -0.40 24.49 4.57
C LEU A 42 0.46 23.70 5.58
N ALA A 43 0.70 24.26 6.76
CA ALA A 43 1.48 23.59 7.81
C ALA A 43 0.81 22.28 8.27
N ILE A 44 -0.51 22.28 8.47
CA ILE A 44 -1.28 21.07 8.81
C ILE A 44 -1.17 20.02 7.69
N LEU A 45 -1.34 20.43 6.43
CA LEU A 45 -1.24 19.52 5.29
C LEU A 45 0.16 18.89 5.19
N TRP A 46 1.21 19.68 5.36
CA TRP A 46 2.59 19.17 5.44
C TRP A 46 2.79 18.21 6.61
N GLY A 47 2.28 18.54 7.79
CA GLY A 47 2.34 17.67 8.96
C GLY A 47 1.68 16.32 8.69
N VAL A 48 0.47 16.32 8.13
CA VAL A 48 -0.25 15.09 7.75
C VAL A 48 0.53 14.30 6.70
N LEU A 49 1.02 14.94 5.63
CA LEU A 49 1.76 14.26 4.56
C LEU A 49 3.08 13.65 5.05
N ILE A 50 3.83 14.36 5.89
CA ILE A 50 5.11 13.86 6.43
C ILE A 50 4.85 12.69 7.37
N ILE A 51 3.95 12.84 8.35
CA ILE A 51 3.67 11.79 9.33
C ILE A 51 3.11 10.54 8.62
N SER A 52 2.12 10.73 7.75
CA SER A 52 1.51 9.63 6.99
C SER A 52 2.51 8.98 6.02
N GLY A 53 3.32 9.78 5.32
CA GLY A 53 4.34 9.30 4.39
C GLY A 53 5.44 8.49 5.07
N LEU A 54 5.95 8.95 6.22
CA LEU A 54 6.94 8.22 7.02
C LEU A 54 6.35 6.92 7.58
N PHE A 55 5.12 6.96 8.10
CA PHE A 55 4.43 5.77 8.57
C PHE A 55 4.24 4.73 7.45
N LEU A 56 3.71 5.15 6.30
CA LEU A 56 3.50 4.26 5.15
C LEU A 56 4.82 3.70 4.64
N LEU A 57 5.86 4.52 4.55
CA LEU A 57 7.18 4.08 4.10
C LEU A 57 7.75 3.02 5.04
N ALA A 58 7.72 3.26 6.36
CA ALA A 58 8.19 2.30 7.34
C ALA A 58 7.39 0.99 7.30
N PHE A 59 6.05 1.11 7.32
CA PHE A 59 5.15 -0.03 7.26
C PHE A 59 5.38 -0.88 6.01
N PHE A 60 5.36 -0.26 4.83
CA PHE A 60 5.56 -0.99 3.58
C PHE A 60 6.98 -1.51 3.44
N THR A 61 8.00 -0.85 3.97
CA THR A 61 9.37 -1.39 3.97
C THR A 61 9.43 -2.71 4.72
N VAL A 62 8.90 -2.76 5.94
CA VAL A 62 8.88 -3.99 6.75
C VAL A 62 7.99 -5.04 6.10
N HIS A 63 6.80 -4.68 5.66
CA HIS A 63 5.84 -5.64 5.10
C HIS A 63 6.29 -6.20 3.74
N PHE A 64 6.61 -5.32 2.78
CA PHE A 64 7.05 -5.71 1.44
C PHE A 64 8.40 -6.43 1.50
N GLY A 65 9.34 -5.91 2.29
CA GLY A 65 10.65 -6.51 2.48
C GLY A 65 10.57 -7.87 3.17
N GLY A 66 9.80 -7.97 4.25
CA GLY A 66 9.57 -9.23 4.96
C GLY A 66 8.91 -10.29 4.08
N PHE A 67 7.92 -9.91 3.27
CA PHE A 67 7.31 -10.82 2.30
C PHE A 67 8.30 -11.28 1.22
N HIS A 68 9.10 -10.37 0.66
CA HIS A 68 10.11 -10.73 -0.33
C HIS A 68 11.22 -11.61 0.25
N TYR A 69 11.59 -11.39 1.51
CA TYR A 69 12.52 -12.24 2.23
C TYR A 69 11.94 -13.64 2.47
N GLY A 70 10.69 -13.75 2.94
CA GLY A 70 10.05 -15.05 3.09
C GLY A 70 9.95 -15.79 1.74
N HIS A 71 9.61 -15.06 0.68
CA HIS A 71 9.56 -15.61 -0.68
C HIS A 71 10.94 -16.05 -1.19
N SER A 72 12.03 -15.34 -0.89
CA SER A 72 13.36 -15.82 -1.29
C SER A 72 13.77 -17.09 -0.53
N GLN A 73 13.42 -17.22 0.76
CA GLN A 73 13.64 -18.47 1.50
C GLN A 73 12.81 -19.63 0.93
N PHE A 74 11.61 -19.36 0.42
CA PHE A 74 10.84 -20.36 -0.31
C PHE A 74 11.52 -20.71 -1.63
N LEU A 75 11.91 -19.73 -2.45
CA LEU A 75 12.51 -20.01 -3.76
C LEU A 75 13.81 -20.82 -3.65
N ILE A 76 14.67 -20.51 -2.68
CA ILE A 76 15.95 -21.22 -2.51
C ILE A 76 15.77 -22.67 -2.05
N SER A 77 14.66 -23.00 -1.37
CA SER A 77 14.39 -24.38 -0.94
C SER A 77 13.95 -25.28 -2.10
N PHE A 78 13.31 -24.73 -3.14
CA PHE A 78 12.93 -25.47 -4.36
C PHE A 78 13.97 -25.37 -5.47
N PHE A 79 14.69 -24.25 -5.55
CA PHE A 79 15.67 -23.97 -6.59
C PHE A 79 16.99 -23.50 -5.97
N PRO A 80 17.76 -24.41 -5.34
CA PRO A 80 19.04 -24.06 -4.74
C PRO A 80 19.99 -23.52 -5.81
N ILE A 81 20.65 -22.41 -5.52
CA ILE A 81 21.67 -21.85 -6.40
C ILE A 81 23.05 -22.27 -5.90
N ASP A 82 23.94 -22.61 -6.83
CA ASP A 82 25.34 -22.84 -6.52
C ASP A 82 25.98 -21.49 -6.20
N ALA A 83 26.40 -21.30 -4.94
CA ALA A 83 26.93 -20.03 -4.44
C ALA A 83 28.38 -19.72 -4.90
N GLY A 84 28.82 -20.32 -6.01
CA GLY A 84 30.19 -20.19 -6.51
C GLY A 84 31.22 -21.03 -5.75
N ALA A 85 32.39 -21.18 -6.38
CA ALA A 85 33.49 -22.12 -6.09
C ALA A 85 33.61 -22.63 -4.64
N GLY A 86 33.20 -23.88 -4.41
CA GLY A 86 33.50 -24.65 -3.20
C GLY A 86 32.48 -24.58 -2.07
N ALA A 87 31.46 -23.71 -2.14
CA ALA A 87 30.52 -23.49 -1.02
C ALA A 87 29.32 -24.46 -0.96
N GLY A 88 29.19 -25.39 -1.91
CA GLY A 88 28.04 -26.31 -2.00
C GLY A 88 26.72 -25.60 -2.37
N ARG A 89 25.63 -26.36 -2.51
CA ARG A 89 24.29 -25.80 -2.76
C ARG A 89 23.79 -25.12 -1.49
N ALA A 90 23.56 -23.81 -1.56
CA ALA A 90 22.96 -23.08 -0.46
C ALA A 90 21.45 -23.36 -0.44
N ASN A 91 20.95 -23.96 0.64
CA ASN A 91 19.51 -24.16 0.89
C ASN A 91 18.90 -23.03 1.73
N TRP A 92 19.64 -21.94 1.90
CA TRP A 92 19.26 -20.77 2.68
C TRP A 92 19.66 -19.51 1.94
N ALA A 93 18.77 -18.53 1.85
CA ALA A 93 19.04 -17.26 1.20
C ALA A 93 19.70 -16.30 2.20
N GLY A 94 21.03 -16.40 2.26
CA GLY A 94 21.89 -15.50 3.02
C GLY A 94 22.37 -14.30 2.21
N THR A 95 23.16 -13.44 2.83
CA THR A 95 23.70 -12.22 2.20
C THR A 95 24.49 -12.50 0.92
N SER A 96 25.28 -13.58 0.89
CA SER A 96 26.03 -14.00 -0.30
C SER A 96 25.12 -14.38 -1.47
N THR A 97 24.02 -15.09 -1.19
CA THR A 97 22.98 -15.45 -2.18
C THR A 97 22.37 -14.20 -2.81
N TYR A 98 22.01 -13.20 -2.01
CA TYR A 98 21.45 -11.94 -2.53
C TYR A 98 22.45 -11.16 -3.36
N LEU A 99 23.72 -11.12 -2.93
CA LEU A 99 24.77 -10.43 -3.66
C LEU A 99 25.04 -11.09 -5.03
N GLU A 100 25.05 -12.42 -5.07
CA GLU A 100 25.22 -13.16 -6.32
C GLU A 100 24.02 -12.93 -7.26
N VAL A 101 22.80 -12.97 -6.74
CA VAL A 101 21.59 -12.64 -7.52
C VAL A 101 21.65 -11.21 -8.05
N ALA A 102 22.05 -10.24 -7.22
CA ALA A 102 22.21 -8.86 -7.66
C ALA A 102 23.28 -8.74 -8.76
N ARG A 103 24.47 -9.31 -8.55
CA ARG A 103 25.59 -9.26 -9.50
C ARG A 103 25.22 -9.89 -10.84
N ARG A 104 24.51 -11.02 -10.83
CA ARG A 104 24.22 -11.79 -12.04
C ARG A 104 22.98 -11.30 -12.79
N TYR A 105 21.98 -10.76 -12.09
CA TYR A 105 20.67 -10.43 -12.68
C TYR A 105 20.34 -8.94 -12.71
N TRP A 106 21.23 -8.03 -12.24
CA TRP A 106 20.99 -6.59 -12.37
C TRP A 106 20.74 -6.09 -13.81
N PRO A 107 21.32 -6.67 -14.89
CA PRO A 107 21.07 -6.16 -16.25
C PRO A 107 19.61 -6.29 -16.70
N PHE A 108 18.79 -7.09 -16.00
CA PHE A 108 17.34 -7.19 -16.27
C PHE A 108 16.54 -6.06 -15.63
N LEU A 109 17.12 -5.25 -14.73
CA LEU A 109 16.42 -4.16 -14.06
C LEU A 109 15.92 -3.09 -15.04
N PRO A 110 16.70 -2.58 -16.02
CA PRO A 110 16.21 -1.61 -17.00
C PRO A 110 14.98 -2.11 -17.75
N SER A 111 15.00 -3.37 -18.21
CA SER A 111 13.86 -4.00 -18.91
C SER A 111 12.63 -4.09 -18.00
N ALA A 112 12.82 -4.42 -16.72
CA ALA A 112 11.74 -4.47 -15.75
C ALA A 112 11.14 -3.08 -15.49
N PHE A 113 11.98 -2.05 -15.34
CA PHE A 113 11.50 -0.66 -15.23
C PHE A 113 10.72 -0.23 -16.47
N LEU A 114 11.20 -0.56 -17.68
CA LEU A 114 10.52 -0.24 -18.92
C LEU A 114 9.16 -0.96 -19.03
N ALA A 115 9.10 -2.22 -18.63
CA ALA A 115 7.86 -3.00 -18.60
C ALA A 115 6.84 -2.41 -17.62
N HIS A 116 7.31 -1.96 -16.44
CA HIS A 116 6.46 -1.41 -15.39
C HIS A 116 6.31 0.12 -15.43
N ARG A 117 6.80 0.80 -16.48
CA ARG A 117 6.75 2.28 -16.60
C ARG A 117 5.35 2.87 -16.38
N ALA A 118 4.30 2.15 -16.78
CA ALA A 118 2.92 2.59 -16.60
C ALA A 118 2.53 2.74 -15.12
N ALA A 119 3.14 1.96 -14.22
CA ALA A 119 2.91 2.09 -12.77
C ALA A 119 3.43 3.44 -12.23
N PHE A 120 4.52 3.96 -12.80
CA PHE A 120 5.07 5.26 -12.44
C PHE A 120 4.29 6.44 -13.05
N LEU A 121 3.50 6.19 -14.10
CA LEU A 121 2.65 7.20 -14.73
C LEU A 121 1.26 7.31 -14.09
N ARG A 122 0.85 6.32 -13.29
CA ARG A 122 -0.40 6.39 -12.53
C ARG A 122 -0.27 7.45 -11.45
N LYS A 123 -1.21 8.40 -11.43
CA LYS A 123 -1.37 9.33 -10.31
C LYS A 123 -2.24 8.64 -9.26
N PRO A 124 -1.67 8.15 -8.15
CA PRO A 124 -2.42 7.37 -7.16
C PRO A 124 -3.42 8.24 -6.40
N LEU A 125 -3.18 9.55 -6.37
CA LEU A 125 -3.99 10.55 -5.69
C LEU A 125 -4.13 11.73 -6.64
N SER A 126 -5.09 11.67 -7.57
CA SER A 126 -5.60 12.94 -8.12
C SER A 126 -6.25 13.66 -6.95
N LEU A 127 -5.48 14.53 -6.29
CA LEU A 127 -6.05 15.60 -5.49
C LEU A 127 -6.96 16.35 -6.45
N ASP A 128 -8.24 15.98 -6.45
CA ASP A 128 -9.20 16.58 -7.36
C ASP A 128 -9.13 18.08 -7.14
N ARG A 129 -9.21 18.85 -8.23
CA ARG A 129 -8.96 20.31 -8.22
C ARG A 129 -9.94 21.07 -7.29
N ASP A 130 -10.99 20.37 -6.86
CA ASP A 130 -11.99 20.75 -5.87
C ASP A 130 -11.64 20.44 -4.41
N LEU A 131 -10.43 19.93 -4.13
CA LEU A 131 -9.72 20.17 -2.86
C LEU A 131 -9.27 21.63 -2.77
N SER A 132 -10.20 22.50 -3.13
CA SER A 132 -10.18 23.91 -2.80
C SER A 132 -9.98 23.99 -1.31
N ILE A 133 -9.07 24.87 -0.93
CA ILE A 133 -8.74 25.30 0.41
C ILE A 133 -10.00 25.61 1.27
N LYS A 134 -11.18 25.80 0.64
CA LYS A 134 -12.52 25.83 1.26
C LYS A 134 -12.99 24.54 1.96
N SER A 135 -12.49 23.36 1.61
CA SER A 135 -12.93 22.08 2.20
C SER A 135 -12.26 21.75 3.54
N LEU A 136 -11.25 22.52 3.97
CA LEU A 136 -10.56 22.39 5.26
C LEU A 136 -11.46 22.66 6.48
N GLY A 137 -12.68 23.18 6.28
CA GLY A 137 -13.67 23.36 7.36
C GLY A 137 -14.54 22.13 7.67
N GLY A 138 -14.47 21.04 6.88
CA GLY A 138 -15.37 19.90 7.01
C GLY A 138 -14.66 18.58 7.29
N SER A 139 -14.59 18.17 8.56
CA SER A 139 -13.97 16.91 9.04
C SER A 139 -14.45 15.64 8.32
N ASN A 140 -15.66 15.66 7.78
CA ASN A 140 -16.32 14.48 7.23
C ASN A 140 -15.76 14.02 5.87
N LYS A 141 -15.24 14.92 5.02
CA LYS A 141 -14.73 14.52 3.69
C LYS A 141 -13.30 13.97 3.72
N LEU A 142 -12.45 14.44 4.63
CA LEU A 142 -11.09 13.91 4.82
C LEU A 142 -11.15 12.43 5.22
N SER A 143 -12.07 12.08 6.14
CA SER A 143 -12.28 10.68 6.58
C SER A 143 -12.70 9.74 5.44
N SER A 144 -13.50 10.23 4.48
CA SER A 144 -14.00 9.42 3.36
C SER A 144 -12.88 9.05 2.38
N LEU A 145 -11.97 9.99 2.10
CA LEU A 145 -10.83 9.82 1.18
C LEU A 145 -9.79 8.81 1.70
N PHE A 146 -9.60 8.74 3.02
CA PHE A 146 -8.72 7.73 3.65
C PHE A 146 -9.40 6.37 3.84
N SER A 147 -10.75 6.31 3.82
CA SER A 147 -11.48 5.07 4.14
C SER A 147 -11.67 4.12 2.95
N GLU A 148 -11.74 4.62 1.71
CA GLU A 148 -12.03 3.79 0.54
C GLU A 148 -10.85 2.90 0.09
N PRO A 149 -9.61 3.42 -0.06
CA PRO A 149 -8.45 2.59 -0.39
C PRO A 149 -8.09 1.62 0.74
N TYR A 150 -8.26 2.07 1.99
CA TYR A 150 -7.90 1.33 3.19
C TYR A 150 -8.80 0.12 3.43
N ARG A 151 -10.10 0.19 3.10
CA ARG A 151 -11.03 -0.94 3.31
C ARG A 151 -10.68 -2.19 2.52
N ASN A 152 -10.20 -2.03 1.28
CA ASN A 152 -9.89 -3.18 0.43
C ASN A 152 -8.56 -3.84 0.86
N VAL A 153 -7.59 -3.02 1.26
CA VAL A 153 -6.28 -3.47 1.77
C VAL A 153 -6.43 -4.09 3.16
N PHE A 154 -7.15 -3.43 4.06
CA PHE A 154 -7.39 -3.88 5.43
C PHE A 154 -8.14 -5.20 5.47
N ARG A 155 -9.16 -5.38 4.61
CA ARG A 155 -9.86 -6.67 4.47
C ARG A 155 -8.90 -7.79 4.09
N MET A 156 -8.06 -7.58 3.07
CA MET A 156 -7.06 -8.58 2.66
C MET A 156 -6.01 -8.84 3.76
N HIS A 157 -5.52 -7.81 4.44
CA HIS A 157 -4.48 -7.94 5.47
C HIS A 157 -5.00 -8.57 6.77
N LEU A 158 -6.21 -8.20 7.21
CA LEU A 158 -6.86 -8.85 8.36
C LEU A 158 -7.10 -10.33 8.11
N LEU A 159 -7.48 -10.71 6.89
CA LEU A 159 -7.65 -12.11 6.53
C LEU A 159 -6.31 -12.86 6.60
N ILE A 160 -5.23 -12.29 6.07
CA ILE A 160 -3.89 -12.89 6.15
C ILE A 160 -3.44 -13.06 7.62
N PHE A 161 -3.60 -12.03 8.46
CA PHE A 161 -3.28 -12.13 9.88
C PHE A 161 -4.20 -13.12 10.61
N PHE A 162 -5.50 -13.12 10.31
CA PHE A 162 -6.47 -14.06 10.87
C PHE A 162 -6.09 -15.51 10.54
N PHE A 163 -5.74 -15.83 9.30
CA PHE A 163 -5.28 -17.18 8.92
C PHE A 163 -3.96 -17.56 9.62
N PHE A 164 -3.02 -16.63 9.72
CA PHE A 164 -1.75 -16.86 10.41
C PHE A 164 -1.96 -17.22 11.89
N PHE A 165 -2.82 -16.48 12.60
CA PHE A 165 -3.17 -16.78 13.99
C PHE A 165 -4.07 -18.00 14.14
N ALA A 166 -5.02 -18.24 13.23
CA ALA A 166 -5.89 -19.42 13.27
C ALA A 166 -5.10 -20.73 13.05
N HIS A 167 -4.13 -20.71 12.15
CA HIS A 167 -3.20 -21.82 11.94
C HIS A 167 -2.33 -22.07 13.18
N PHE A 168 -1.83 -21.01 13.82
CA PHE A 168 -1.06 -21.12 15.06
C PHE A 168 -1.91 -21.64 16.24
N ALA A 169 -3.19 -21.28 16.31
CA ALA A 169 -4.14 -21.72 17.33
C ALA A 169 -4.75 -23.11 17.08
N ARG A 170 -4.35 -23.82 16.00
CA ARG A 170 -4.95 -25.09 15.55
C ARG A 170 -6.48 -25.07 15.44
N LEU A 171 -7.05 -23.90 15.11
CA LEU A 171 -8.49 -23.78 14.88
C LEU A 171 -8.84 -24.58 13.62
N GLU A 172 -9.72 -25.58 13.77
CA GLU A 172 -10.07 -26.49 12.70
C GLU A 172 -10.70 -25.78 11.49
N ASN A 173 -10.51 -26.40 10.32
CA ASN A 173 -10.90 -25.91 8.99
C ASN A 173 -12.28 -25.24 8.93
N PHE A 174 -13.26 -25.71 9.70
CA PHE A 174 -14.63 -25.19 9.71
C PHE A 174 -14.74 -23.72 10.15
N ALA A 175 -14.06 -23.31 11.23
CA ALA A 175 -14.11 -21.93 11.73
C ALA A 175 -13.47 -20.96 10.73
N VAL A 176 -12.38 -21.42 10.11
CA VAL A 176 -11.65 -20.69 9.08
C VAL A 176 -12.50 -20.50 7.83
N TYR A 177 -13.16 -21.55 7.32
CA TYR A 177 -14.07 -21.44 6.17
C TYR A 177 -15.29 -20.57 6.46
N THR A 178 -15.85 -20.63 7.67
CA THR A 178 -17.01 -19.83 8.07
C THR A 178 -16.70 -18.33 8.05
N VAL A 179 -15.53 -17.93 8.58
CA VAL A 179 -15.10 -16.52 8.59
C VAL A 179 -14.81 -16.02 7.17
N VAL A 180 -14.16 -16.83 6.35
CA VAL A 180 -13.91 -16.48 4.94
C VAL A 180 -15.22 -16.27 4.20
N TYR A 181 -16.18 -17.16 4.38
CA TYR A 181 -17.48 -17.06 3.72
C TYR A 181 -18.27 -15.83 4.20
N ALA A 182 -18.26 -15.56 5.50
CA ALA A 182 -18.89 -14.38 6.08
C ALA A 182 -18.25 -13.07 5.57
N VAL A 183 -16.92 -13.01 5.43
CA VAL A 183 -16.24 -11.80 4.95
C VAL A 183 -16.41 -11.64 3.43
N TYR A 184 -16.41 -12.73 2.66
CA TYR A 184 -16.45 -12.68 1.19
C TYR A 184 -17.82 -12.67 0.55
N PHE A 185 -18.69 -13.57 0.98
CA PHE A 185 -19.94 -13.86 0.29
C PHE A 185 -21.16 -13.30 1.01
N PHE A 186 -21.03 -12.89 2.28
CA PHE A 186 -22.14 -12.31 3.00
C PHE A 186 -22.46 -10.91 2.44
N PRO A 187 -23.71 -10.64 2.00
CA PRO A 187 -24.10 -9.38 1.39
C PRO A 187 -24.32 -8.31 2.47
N TRP A 188 -23.22 -7.83 3.06
CA TRP A 188 -23.19 -6.79 4.12
C TRP A 188 -23.96 -5.50 3.77
N ARG A 189 -24.26 -5.29 2.48
CA ARG A 189 -25.12 -4.21 1.98
C ARG A 189 -26.57 -4.31 2.47
N LEU A 190 -27.08 -5.51 2.74
CA LEU A 190 -28.46 -5.74 3.19
C LEU A 190 -28.68 -5.39 4.67
N VAL A 191 -27.62 -5.45 5.48
CA VAL A 191 -27.68 -5.10 6.91
C VAL A 191 -27.58 -3.59 7.12
N ARG A 192 -26.96 -2.85 6.18
CA ARG A 192 -26.88 -1.38 6.20
C ARG A 192 -28.13 -0.77 5.58
N ARG A 193 -29.28 -0.84 6.26
CA ARG A 193 -30.42 0.00 5.89
C ARG A 193 -30.11 1.46 6.23
N PRO A 194 -30.18 2.41 5.28
CA PRO A 194 -30.25 3.82 5.64
C PRO A 194 -31.54 4.04 6.40
N ALA A 195 -31.46 4.69 7.57
CA ALA A 195 -32.62 5.10 8.34
C ALA A 195 -33.53 5.91 7.41
N THR A 196 -34.72 5.37 7.14
CA THR A 196 -35.74 5.96 6.31
C THR A 196 -35.99 7.39 6.78
N ARG A 197 -35.66 8.36 5.93
CA ARG A 197 -36.02 9.76 6.14
C ARG A 197 -37.54 9.83 6.13
N ALA A 198 -38.15 10.05 7.30
CA ALA A 198 -39.59 10.22 7.42
C ALA A 198 -40.03 11.35 6.47
N ALA A 199 -40.94 11.04 5.57
CA ALA A 199 -41.52 12.00 4.65
C ALA A 199 -42.31 13.03 5.47
N SER A 200 -41.94 14.31 5.37
CA SER A 200 -42.75 15.42 5.85
C SER A 200 -43.99 15.53 4.96
N VAL A 201 -45.12 15.04 5.45
CA VAL A 201 -46.43 15.29 4.83
C VAL A 201 -46.80 16.74 5.17
N SER A 202 -46.73 17.63 4.18
CA SER A 202 -47.34 18.95 4.25
C SER A 202 -48.82 18.83 3.87
N PHE A 203 -49.73 19.14 4.79
CA PHE A 203 -51.12 19.42 4.45
C PHE A 203 -51.26 20.93 4.20
N GLN A 204 -51.82 21.28 3.05
CA GLN A 204 -52.42 22.59 2.78
C GLN A 204 -53.77 22.70 3.50
#